data_AF-A0A2K3JSV3-F1
#
_entry.id   AF-A0A2K3JSV3-F1
#
_cell.length_a   1.000
_cell.length_b   1.000
_cell.length_c   1.000
_cell.angle_alpha   90.00
_cell.angle_beta   90.00
_cell.angle_gamma   90.00
#
_symmetry.space_group_name_H-M   'P 1'
#
loop_
_entity.id
_entity.type
_entity.pdbx_description
1 polymer ?
#
loop_
_entity_poly.entity_id
_entity_poly.type
_entity_poly.pdbx_seq_one_letter_code
_entity_poly.pdbx_strand_id
1 'polypeptide(L)'
;MRFTNVRISAPGDSPNTDGIKISNSNGVAIDGGNIGTGDDCIAIISGSKNVLISNVFCGPGHGISVGSLGRDDGEENVENIKVRNCTLSDTTNGLRIKSWARTLSKPLKASNFVYEDIVMNNVYNPIIIDQEYCPGHGCSNK
;
A
#
# COMPACT_ATOMS: atom_id res chain seq x y z
N MET A 1 -17.28 3.92 2.41
CA MET A 1 -17.46 2.53 1.93
C MET A 1 -16.79 1.58 2.91
N ARG A 2 -17.36 0.39 3.19
CA ARG A 2 -16.77 -0.59 4.12
C ARG A 2 -16.76 -2.00 3.52
N PHE A 3 -15.62 -2.66 3.62
CA PHE A 3 -15.42 -4.07 3.28
C PHE A 3 -15.13 -4.86 4.55
N THR A 4 -15.73 -6.04 4.69
CA THR A 4 -15.58 -6.86 5.91
C THR A 4 -15.33 -8.32 5.58
N ASN A 5 -14.39 -8.93 6.30
CA ASN A 5 -14.06 -10.37 6.20
C ASN A 5 -13.79 -10.83 4.77
N VAL A 6 -13.08 -10.01 4.00
CA VAL A 6 -12.76 -10.32 2.60
C VAL A 6 -11.69 -11.41 2.53
N ARG A 7 -11.87 -12.36 1.61
CA ARG A 7 -10.86 -13.37 1.30
C ARG A 7 -10.43 -13.25 -0.17
N ILE A 8 -9.15 -13.02 -0.40
CA ILE A 8 -8.55 -12.93 -1.74
C ILE A 8 -7.34 -13.86 -1.77
N SER A 9 -7.21 -14.65 -2.83
CA SER A 9 -6.13 -15.61 -2.99
C SER A 9 -5.64 -15.66 -4.44
N ALA A 10 -4.34 -15.50 -4.61
CA ALA A 10 -3.59 -15.77 -5.82
C ALA A 10 -2.23 -16.41 -5.45
N PRO A 11 -1.56 -17.12 -6.37
CA PRO A 11 -0.20 -17.61 -6.14
C PRO A 11 0.78 -16.48 -5.78
N GLY A 12 1.72 -16.74 -4.87
CA GLY A 12 2.68 -15.74 -4.38
C GLY A 12 3.70 -15.27 -5.43
N ASP A 13 3.82 -15.99 -6.54
CA ASP A 13 4.64 -15.68 -7.71
C ASP A 13 3.82 -15.10 -8.88
N SER A 14 2.51 -14.88 -8.69
CA SER A 14 1.64 -14.34 -9.72
C SER A 14 1.84 -12.81 -9.85
N PRO A 15 2.31 -12.31 -11.01
CA PRO A 15 2.59 -10.88 -11.16
C PRO A 15 1.31 -10.04 -11.11
N ASN A 16 1.38 -8.88 -10.47
CA ASN A 16 0.35 -7.83 -10.52
C ASN A 16 -1.05 -8.26 -10.05
N THR A 17 -1.13 -9.25 -9.16
CA THR A 17 -2.39 -9.67 -8.54
C THR A 17 -2.64 -8.90 -7.24
N ASP A 18 -2.64 -7.57 -7.26
CA ASP A 18 -2.94 -6.78 -6.07
C ASP A 18 -4.29 -7.20 -5.47
N GLY A 19 -4.38 -7.28 -4.14
CA GLY A 19 -5.61 -7.66 -3.46
C GLY A 19 -6.67 -6.56 -3.55
N ILE A 20 -6.50 -5.48 -2.79
CA ILE A 20 -7.41 -4.33 -2.83
C ILE A 20 -6.62 -3.07 -3.20
N LYS A 21 -7.02 -2.40 -4.28
CA LYS A 21 -6.44 -1.13 -4.73
C LYS A 21 -7.43 0.01 -4.51
N ILE A 22 -7.04 0.98 -3.69
CA ILE A 22 -7.86 2.15 -3.30
C ILE A 22 -7.29 3.40 -3.98
N SER A 23 -8.12 4.12 -4.72
CA SER A 23 -7.78 5.37 -5.40
C SER A 23 -8.96 6.34 -5.35
N ASN A 24 -8.69 7.65 -5.35
CA ASN A 24 -9.70 8.71 -5.49
C ASN A 24 -10.94 8.49 -4.60
N SER A 25 -10.70 8.10 -3.35
CA SER A 25 -11.73 7.63 -2.43
C SER A 25 -11.59 8.31 -1.08
N ASN A 26 -12.71 8.64 -0.45
CA ASN A 26 -12.76 9.24 0.88
C ASN A 26 -13.63 8.39 1.82
N GLY A 27 -13.08 7.98 2.96
CA GLY A 27 -13.82 7.21 3.98
C GLY A 27 -13.98 5.74 3.59
N VAL A 28 -12.86 5.08 3.32
CA VAL A 28 -12.82 3.62 3.04
C VAL A 28 -12.37 2.88 4.30
N ALA A 29 -13.08 1.82 4.66
CA ALA A 29 -12.69 0.93 5.73
C ALA A 29 -12.60 -0.52 5.23
N ILE A 30 -11.49 -1.18 5.54
CA ILE A 30 -11.30 -2.62 5.36
C ILE A 30 -11.14 -3.21 6.75
N ASP A 31 -12.06 -4.09 7.15
CA ASP A 31 -12.09 -4.62 8.50
C ASP A 31 -12.26 -6.15 8.50
N GLY A 32 -11.20 -6.86 8.85
CA GLY A 32 -11.17 -8.30 8.77
C GLY A 32 -10.87 -8.80 7.35
N GLY A 33 -10.00 -9.79 7.24
CA GLY A 33 -9.78 -10.47 5.97
C GLY A 33 -8.51 -11.30 5.92
N ASN A 34 -8.41 -12.14 4.91
CA ASN A 34 -7.21 -12.90 4.59
C ASN A 34 -6.89 -12.68 3.10
N ILE A 35 -5.77 -12.00 2.85
CA ILE A 35 -5.35 -11.59 1.52
C ILE A 35 -3.96 -12.15 1.27
N GLY A 36 -3.87 -13.15 0.38
CA GLY A 36 -2.62 -13.72 -0.10
C GLY A 36 -2.52 -13.56 -1.61
N THR A 37 -1.46 -12.93 -2.09
CA THR A 37 -1.30 -12.61 -3.52
C THR A 37 0.18 -12.62 -3.93
N GLY A 38 0.48 -12.42 -5.22
CA GLY A 38 1.84 -12.18 -5.69
C GLY A 38 2.24 -10.70 -5.79
N ASP A 39 1.38 -9.76 -5.35
CA ASP A 39 1.70 -8.32 -5.31
C ASP A 39 1.18 -7.69 -4.00
N ASP A 40 0.89 -6.38 -3.99
CA ASP A 40 0.40 -5.67 -2.80
C ASP A 40 -0.91 -6.29 -2.28
N CYS A 41 -0.95 -6.70 -1.01
CA CYS A 41 -2.20 -7.15 -0.37
C CYS A 41 -3.24 -6.02 -0.42
N ILE A 42 -2.79 -4.81 -0.06
CA ILE A 42 -3.59 -3.60 -0.15
C ILE A 42 -2.69 -2.47 -0.66
N ALA A 43 -3.10 -1.83 -1.75
CA ALA A 43 -2.43 -0.67 -2.33
C ALA A 43 -3.32 0.59 -2.17
N ILE A 44 -2.78 1.64 -1.57
CA ILE A 44 -3.42 2.94 -1.40
C ILE A 44 -2.71 3.93 -2.32
N ILE A 45 -3.39 4.38 -3.35
CA ILE A 45 -2.81 5.27 -4.37
C ILE A 45 -3.50 6.64 -4.37
N SER A 46 -3.10 7.47 -5.34
CA SER A 46 -3.51 8.87 -5.49
C SER A 46 -4.99 9.16 -5.17
N GLY A 47 -5.21 10.30 -4.49
CA GLY A 47 -6.53 10.83 -4.13
C GLY A 47 -7.24 10.10 -2.99
N SER A 48 -6.56 9.19 -2.28
CA SER A 48 -7.16 8.42 -1.19
C SER A 48 -7.05 9.16 0.15
N LYS A 49 -8.19 9.36 0.82
CA LYS A 49 -8.29 10.07 2.10
C LYS A 49 -9.12 9.28 3.11
N ASN A 50 -8.74 9.37 4.39
CA ASN A 50 -9.48 8.75 5.50
C ASN A 50 -9.70 7.24 5.27
N VAL A 51 -8.60 6.50 5.16
CA VAL A 51 -8.60 5.05 4.96
C VAL A 51 -8.28 4.36 6.28
N LEU A 52 -9.12 3.42 6.68
CA LEU A 52 -8.90 2.54 7.82
C LEU A 52 -8.72 1.10 7.34
N ILE A 53 -7.61 0.47 7.71
CA ILE A 53 -7.37 -0.95 7.51
C ILE A 53 -7.21 -1.58 8.89
N SER A 54 -8.04 -2.56 9.23
CA SER A 54 -7.95 -3.27 10.50
C SER A 54 -8.20 -4.77 10.40
N ASN A 55 -7.60 -5.54 11.30
CA ASN A 55 -7.87 -6.97 11.47
C ASN A 55 -7.55 -7.80 10.21
N VAL A 56 -6.58 -7.38 9.40
CA VAL A 56 -6.22 -8.05 8.15
C VAL A 56 -5.03 -8.98 8.37
N PHE A 57 -5.16 -10.22 7.88
CA PHE A 57 -4.02 -11.08 7.59
C PHE A 57 -3.59 -10.88 6.13
N CYS A 58 -2.33 -10.54 5.92
CA CYS A 58 -1.73 -10.30 4.60
C CYS A 58 -0.52 -11.24 4.43
N GLY A 59 -0.52 -12.06 3.38
CA GLY A 59 0.55 -13.00 3.16
C GLY A 59 0.15 -14.23 2.35
N PRO A 60 0.95 -14.64 1.34
CA PRO A 60 2.15 -13.98 0.81
C PRO A 60 1.81 -12.68 0.02
N GLY A 61 2.84 -11.94 -0.42
CA GLY A 61 2.69 -10.75 -1.28
C GLY A 61 3.69 -9.63 -1.00
N HIS A 62 3.37 -8.40 -1.39
CA HIS A 62 4.21 -7.21 -1.22
C HIS A 62 3.87 -6.33 -0.01
N GLY A 63 2.91 -6.75 0.81
CA GLY A 63 2.51 -6.06 2.03
C GLY A 63 1.36 -5.07 1.84
N ILE A 64 1.28 -4.10 2.75
CA ILE A 64 0.34 -2.97 2.68
C ILE A 64 1.12 -1.74 2.24
N SER A 65 0.81 -1.25 1.04
CA SER A 65 1.59 -0.21 0.36
C SER A 65 0.79 1.07 0.15
N VAL A 66 1.39 2.21 0.45
CA VAL A 66 1.01 3.51 -0.10
C VAL A 66 1.86 3.76 -1.35
N GLY A 67 1.20 4.04 -2.47
CA GLY A 67 1.82 4.33 -3.76
C GLY A 67 1.83 3.16 -4.75
N SER A 68 2.55 3.27 -5.87
CA SER A 68 3.48 4.37 -6.17
C SER A 68 2.77 5.71 -6.33
N LEU A 69 3.34 6.76 -5.74
CA LEU A 69 2.87 8.14 -5.84
C LEU A 69 3.82 9.01 -6.68
N GLY A 70 3.29 10.05 -7.31
CA GLY A 70 4.08 11.05 -8.04
C GLY A 70 4.55 10.59 -9.42
N ARG A 71 3.88 9.60 -10.02
CA ARG A 71 4.13 9.21 -11.40
C ARG A 71 3.69 10.32 -12.36
N ASP A 72 2.55 10.95 -12.08
CA ASP A 72 1.88 11.92 -12.96
C ASP A 72 1.57 13.24 -12.22
N ASP A 73 1.50 14.35 -12.95
CA ASP A 73 1.27 15.70 -12.38
C ASP A 73 -0.15 15.92 -11.86
N GLY A 74 -1.09 15.09 -12.31
CA GLY A 74 -2.50 15.14 -11.90
C GLY A 74 -2.78 14.38 -10.60
N GLU A 75 -1.78 13.77 -9.97
CA GLU A 75 -1.99 13.02 -8.74
C GLU A 75 -2.41 13.94 -7.57
N GLU A 76 -3.40 13.48 -6.82
CA GLU A 76 -3.86 14.10 -5.59
C GLU A 76 -3.24 13.45 -4.35
N ASN A 77 -3.16 14.23 -3.27
CA ASN A 77 -2.60 13.81 -1.99
C ASN A 77 -3.23 12.52 -1.44
N VAL A 78 -2.42 11.78 -0.68
CA VAL A 78 -2.87 10.66 0.15
C VAL A 78 -2.75 11.07 1.61
N GLU A 79 -3.88 11.06 2.33
CA GLU A 79 -3.96 11.66 3.67
C GLU A 79 -4.80 10.81 4.63
N ASN A 80 -4.42 10.81 5.90
CA ASN A 80 -5.18 10.17 6.99
C ASN A 80 -5.38 8.66 6.77
N ILE A 81 -4.27 7.94 6.76
CA ILE A 81 -4.26 6.47 6.62
C ILE A 81 -3.99 5.86 7.97
N LYS A 82 -4.89 4.98 8.43
CA LYS A 82 -4.70 4.21 9.65
C LYS A 82 -4.72 2.72 9.34
N VAL A 83 -3.64 2.03 9.68
CA VAL A 83 -3.54 0.57 9.60
C VAL A 83 -3.31 0.04 11.01
N ARG A 84 -4.17 -0.88 11.47
CA ARG A 84 -4.06 -1.38 12.84
C ARG A 84 -4.42 -2.84 13.02
N ASN A 85 -3.86 -3.50 14.03
CA ASN A 85 -4.17 -4.89 14.38
C ASN A 85 -4.11 -5.82 13.14
N CYS A 86 -3.00 -5.77 12.41
CA CYS A 86 -2.81 -6.55 11.20
C CYS A 86 -1.62 -7.50 11.37
N THR A 87 -1.69 -8.65 10.71
CA THR A 87 -0.58 -9.61 10.65
C THR A 87 -0.11 -9.72 9.22
N LEU A 88 1.17 -9.47 9.00
CA LEU A 88 1.83 -9.66 7.71
C LEU A 88 2.76 -10.86 7.83
N SER A 89 2.65 -11.81 6.90
CA SER A 89 3.39 -13.06 6.94
C SER A 89 3.92 -13.45 5.55
N ASP A 90 5.18 -13.84 5.47
CA ASP A 90 5.82 -14.29 4.23
C ASP A 90 5.68 -13.26 3.07
N THR A 91 5.76 -11.97 3.39
CA THR A 91 5.69 -10.87 2.43
C THR A 91 7.07 -10.28 2.15
N THR A 92 7.24 -9.72 0.95
CA THR A 92 8.50 -9.02 0.61
C THR A 92 8.63 -7.69 1.36
N ASN A 93 7.51 -7.04 1.68
CA ASN A 93 7.49 -5.86 2.56
C ASN A 93 6.34 -5.96 3.55
N GLY A 94 6.49 -5.29 4.69
CA GLY A 94 5.42 -5.13 5.66
C GLY A 94 4.61 -3.91 5.29
N LEU A 95 5.02 -2.77 5.84
CA LEU A 95 4.44 -1.46 5.55
C LEU A 95 5.33 -0.73 4.57
N ARG A 96 4.77 -0.31 3.44
CA ARG A 96 5.55 0.32 2.37
C ARG A 96 4.96 1.67 1.98
N ILE A 97 5.81 2.66 1.78
CA ILE A 97 5.47 3.93 1.12
C ILE A 97 6.43 4.10 -0.04
N LYS A 98 5.92 4.22 -1.26
CA LYS A 98 6.73 4.35 -2.47
C LYS A 98 6.31 5.56 -3.29
N SER A 99 7.25 6.44 -3.62
CA SER A 99 7.06 7.54 -4.56
C SER A 99 8.15 7.58 -5.61
N TRP A 100 7.80 8.04 -6.81
CA TRP A 100 8.77 8.26 -7.88
C TRP A 100 9.71 9.42 -7.51
N ALA A 101 11.00 9.26 -7.81
CA ALA A 101 11.97 10.36 -7.77
C ALA A 101 11.80 11.27 -9.00
N ARG A 102 10.69 12.01 -9.02
CA ARG A 102 10.35 12.93 -10.11
C ARG A 102 9.97 14.29 -9.55
N THR A 103 10.43 15.34 -10.22
CA THR A 103 9.91 16.68 -9.98
C THR A 103 8.48 16.79 -10.51
N LEU A 104 7.54 17.19 -9.65
CA LEU A 104 6.15 17.47 -10.02
C LEU A 104 5.93 18.97 -10.19
N SER A 105 5.00 19.34 -11.09
CA SER A 105 4.54 20.71 -11.30
C SER A 105 3.85 21.31 -10.07
N LYS A 106 3.32 20.46 -9.19
CA LYS A 106 2.72 20.84 -7.90
C LYS A 106 3.19 19.88 -6.81
N PRO A 107 3.33 20.33 -5.55
CA PRO A 107 3.67 19.45 -4.45
C PRO A 107 2.59 18.38 -4.23
N LEU A 108 3.01 17.11 -4.22
CA LEU A 108 2.19 15.98 -3.81
C LEU A 108 2.52 15.62 -2.37
N LYS A 109 1.50 15.43 -1.53
CA LYS A 109 1.69 15.07 -0.12
C LYS A 109 1.16 13.67 0.17
N ALA A 110 1.95 12.92 0.91
CA ALA A 110 1.58 11.70 1.60
C ALA A 110 1.74 11.97 3.09
N SER A 111 0.64 12.06 3.86
CA SER A 111 0.72 12.56 5.24
C SER A 111 -0.32 11.99 6.20
N ASN A 112 -0.03 12.11 7.50
CA ASN A 112 -0.85 11.63 8.61
C ASN A 112 -1.14 10.13 8.51
N PHE A 113 -0.07 9.33 8.54
CA PHE A 113 -0.16 7.87 8.55
C PHE A 113 0.09 7.33 9.95
N VAL A 114 -0.77 6.41 10.38
CA VAL A 114 -0.64 5.72 11.67
C VAL A 114 -0.65 4.23 11.41
N TYR A 115 0.42 3.56 11.84
CA TYR A 115 0.55 2.11 11.84
C TYR A 115 0.67 1.64 13.28
N GLU A 116 -0.23 0.78 13.74
CA GLU A 116 -0.41 0.43 15.15
C GLU A 116 -0.68 -1.08 15.28
N ASP A 117 -0.11 -1.77 16.27
CA ASP A 117 -0.36 -3.20 16.50
C ASP A 117 -0.17 -4.08 15.25
N ILE A 118 1.01 -3.99 14.63
CA ILE A 118 1.34 -4.74 13.41
C ILE A 118 2.29 -5.88 13.76
N VAL A 119 1.83 -7.11 13.52
CA VAL A 119 2.66 -8.32 13.64
C VAL A 119 3.30 -8.61 12.29
N MET A 120 4.61 -8.83 12.27
CA MET A 120 5.37 -9.14 11.07
C MET A 120 6.11 -10.46 11.25
N ASN A 121 5.69 -11.49 10.54
CA ASN A 121 6.29 -12.83 10.59
C ASN A 121 7.00 -13.11 9.26
N ASN A 122 8.30 -13.35 9.27
CA ASN A 122 9.06 -13.64 8.05
C ASN A 122 8.84 -12.59 6.92
N VAL A 123 8.74 -11.33 7.31
CA VAL A 123 8.60 -10.21 6.37
C VAL A 123 10.00 -9.71 6.00
N TYR A 124 10.34 -9.68 4.71
CA TYR A 124 11.69 -9.36 4.27
C TYR A 124 12.08 -7.90 4.57
N ASN A 125 11.25 -6.93 4.19
CA ASN A 125 11.39 -5.53 4.58
C ASN A 125 10.24 -5.09 5.51
N PRO A 126 10.39 -5.14 6.85
CA PRO A 126 9.32 -4.80 7.80
C PRO A 126 8.65 -3.45 7.52
N ILE A 127 9.44 -2.38 7.39
CA ILE A 127 8.98 -1.05 7.02
C ILE A 127 9.94 -0.49 5.98
N ILE A 128 9.42 0.02 4.87
CA ILE A 128 10.22 0.65 3.82
C ILE A 128 9.54 1.92 3.30
N ILE A 129 10.30 3.00 3.23
CA ILE A 129 9.88 4.27 2.64
C ILE A 129 10.90 4.57 1.54
N ASP A 130 10.44 4.50 0.29
CA ASP A 130 11.27 4.63 -0.90
C ASP A 130 10.77 5.81 -1.74
N GLN A 131 11.56 6.89 -1.78
CA GLN A 131 11.27 8.05 -2.63
C GLN A 131 11.98 8.02 -3.98
N GLU A 132 12.70 6.93 -4.27
CA GLU A 132 13.39 6.67 -5.53
C GLU A 132 12.74 5.51 -6.31
N TYR A 133 11.46 5.24 -6.03
CA TYR A 133 10.77 4.08 -6.59
C TYR A 133 10.78 4.11 -8.11
N CYS A 134 11.41 3.09 -8.69
CA CYS A 134 11.68 3.00 -10.10
C CYS A 134 11.53 1.56 -10.63
N PRO A 135 10.30 1.10 -10.91
CA PRO A 135 10.05 -0.29 -11.31
C PRO A 135 10.48 -0.63 -12.75
N GLY A 136 11.22 0.26 -13.43
CA GLY A 136 11.72 0.06 -14.80
C GLY A 136 12.85 1.03 -15.16
N HIS A 137 13.29 1.08 -16.41
CA HIS A 137 14.45 1.90 -16.84
C HIS A 137 14.12 3.37 -17.19
N GLY A 138 12.95 3.86 -16.78
CA GLY A 138 12.41 5.16 -17.23
C GLY A 138 12.57 6.33 -16.25
N CYS A 139 13.24 6.14 -15.11
CA CYS A 139 13.37 7.22 -14.13
C CYS A 139 14.51 8.14 -14.51
N SER A 140 14.19 9.40 -14.81
CA SER A 140 15.18 10.44 -14.91
C SER A 140 15.65 10.76 -13.49
N ASN A 141 16.84 10.31 -13.11
CA ASN A 141 17.56 10.79 -11.93
C ASN A 141 17.95 12.27 -12.15
N LYS A 142 16.96 13.18 -12.14
CA LYS A 142 17.17 14.61 -12.29
C LYS A 142 16.53 15.37 -11.13
#